data_AF-A0A1A8QI70-F1
#
_entry.id   AF-A0A1A8QI70-F1
#
_cell.length_a   1.000
_cell.length_b   1.000
_cell.length_c   1.000
_cell.angle_alpha   90.00
_cell.angle_beta   90.00
_cell.angle_gamma   90.00
#
_symmetry.space_group_name_H-M   'P 1'
#
loop_
_entity.id
_entity.type
_entity.pdbx_description
1 polymer ?
#
loop_
_entity_poly.entity_id
_entity_poly.type
_entity_poly.pdbx_seq_one_letter_code
_entity_poly.pdbx_strand_id
1 'polypeptide(L)' 'SLRQPFKYIASCVIMEKTGAGLQAANSCFWDNSTDETCTVHWENNSMHCILTVCSMAI' A
#
# COMPACT_ATOMS: atom_id res chain seq x y z
N SER A 1 -12.54 12.14 7.60
CA SER A 1 -12.89 11.31 8.78
C SER A 1 -12.93 9.87 8.33
N LEU A 2 -12.19 8.95 8.98
CA LEU A 2 -12.07 7.52 8.62
C LEU A 2 -13.36 6.70 8.83
N ARG A 3 -14.47 7.33 9.22
CA ARG A 3 -15.75 6.68 9.58
C ARG A 3 -16.73 6.54 8.41
N GLN A 4 -16.27 6.71 7.17
CA GLN A 4 -17.09 6.38 6.01
C GLN A 4 -17.16 4.85 5.84
N PRO A 5 -18.28 4.29 5.36
CA PRO A 5 -18.49 2.84 5.24
C PRO A 5 -17.67 2.27 4.07
N PHE A 6 -16.37 2.10 4.30
CA PHE A 6 -15.44 1.47 3.38
C PHE A 6 -14.83 0.22 4.01
N LYS A 7 -14.53 -0.78 3.19
CA LYS A 7 -13.62 -1.87 3.55
C LYS A 7 -12.20 -1.42 3.26
N TYR A 8 -11.29 -1.66 4.20
CA TYR A 8 -9.88 -1.30 4.07
C TYR A 8 -8.99 -2.54 4.07
N ILE A 9 -8.02 -2.57 3.17
CA ILE A 9 -6.93 -3.56 3.13
C ILE A 9 -5.63 -2.81 3.29
N ALA A 10 -4.74 -3.28 4.17
CA ALA A 10 -3.39 -2.74 4.32
C ALA A 10 -2.36 -3.85 4.08
N SER A 11 -1.39 -3.59 3.21
CA SER A 11 -0.26 -4.47 2.92
C SER A 11 1.04 -3.72 3.14
N CYS A 12 1.98 -4.32 3.87
CA CYS A 12 3.27 -3.70 4.18
C CYS A 12 4.41 -4.67 3.86
N VAL A 13 5.38 -4.18 3.07
CA VAL A 13 6.65 -4.87 2.81
C VAL A 13 7.74 -4.16 3.57
N ILE A 14 8.51 -4.91 4.36
CA ILE A 14 9.73 -4.43 5.03
C ILE A 14 10.89 -5.29 4.56
N MET A 15 11.93 -4.66 4.01
CA MET A 15 13.11 -5.34 3.45
C MET A 15 14.39 -4.74 4.01
N GLU A 16 15.29 -5.59 4.50
CA GLU A 16 16.64 -5.18 4.92
C GLU A 16 17.48 -4.70 3.72
N LYS A 17 18.22 -3.61 3.91
CA LYS A 17 19.11 -3.01 2.92
C LYS A 17 20.45 -3.77 2.85
N THR A 18 20.44 -4.90 2.15
CA THR A 18 21.64 -5.74 1.90
C THR A 18 22.22 -5.57 0.50
N GLY A 19 21.71 -4.61 -0.29
CA GLY A 19 22.12 -4.35 -1.67
C GLY A 19 21.31 -5.09 -2.74
N ALA A 20 20.34 -5.92 -2.34
CA ALA A 20 19.38 -6.54 -3.26
C ALA A 20 18.30 -5.53 -3.73
N GLY A 21 17.80 -5.69 -4.95
CA GLY A 21 16.75 -4.84 -5.51
C GLY A 21 15.35 -5.18 -4.98
N LEU A 22 14.45 -4.19 -4.96
CA LEU A 22 13.05 -4.33 -4.55
C LEU A 22 12.12 -3.72 -5.61
N GLN A 23 11.20 -4.53 -6.14
CA GLN A 23 10.10 -4.07 -6.99
C GLN A 23 8.76 -4.49 -6.36
N ALA A 24 7.87 -3.52 -6.16
CA ALA A 24 6.52 -3.75 -5.66
C ALA A 24 5.51 -3.08 -6.59
N ALA A 25 4.44 -3.79 -6.90
CA ALA A 25 3.33 -3.32 -7.72
C ALA A 25 2.02 -3.89 -7.18
N ASN A 26 0.91 -3.19 -7.43
CA ASN A 26 -0.43 -3.67 -7.13
C ASN A 26 -1.33 -3.49 -8.36
N SER A 27 -2.36 -4.33 -8.45
CA SER A 27 -3.42 -4.22 -9.45
C SER A 27 -4.73 -4.60 -8.78
N CYS A 28 -5.83 -3.99 -9.22
CA CYS A 28 -7.16 -4.20 -8.66
C CYS A 28 -8.19 -4.27 -9.79
N PHE A 29 -9.30 -4.99 -9.54
CA PHE A 29 -10.46 -5.01 -10.40
C PHE A 29 -11.66 -4.52 -9.59
N TRP A 30 -12.03 -3.25 -9.78
CA TRP A 30 -12.92 -2.51 -8.88
C TRP A 30 -13.53 -1.26 -9.52
N ASP A 31 -14.37 -0.51 -8.79
CA ASP A 31 -15.01 0.71 -9.28
C ASP A 31 -14.07 1.92 -9.14
N ASN A 32 -13.64 2.48 -10.28
CA ASN A 32 -12.68 3.58 -10.34
C ASN A 32 -13.25 4.94 -9.89
N SER A 33 -14.55 5.01 -9.55
CA SER A 33 -15.19 6.21 -9.01
C SER A 33 -15.26 6.23 -7.48
N THR A 34 -15.19 5.06 -6.83
CA THR A 34 -15.33 4.93 -5.37
C THR A 34 -14.14 4.26 -4.70
N ASP A 35 -13.43 3.39 -5.40
CA ASP A 35 -12.38 2.55 -4.82
C ASP A 35 -11.00 3.13 -5.15
N GLU A 36 -10.11 3.15 -4.16
CA GLU A 36 -8.83 3.87 -4.25
C GLU A 36 -7.69 3.10 -3.58
N THR A 37 -6.48 3.28 -4.10
CA THR A 37 -5.23 2.86 -3.47
C THR A 37 -4.36 4.05 -3.08
N CYS A 38 -3.62 3.90 -1.98
CA CYS A 38 -2.55 4.80 -1.58
C CYS A 38 -1.30 3.98 -1.25
N THR A 39 -0.19 4.26 -1.93
CA THR A 39 1.10 3.61 -1.67
C THR A 39 2.09 4.63 -1.12
N VAL A 40 2.71 4.30 0.02
CA VAL A 40 3.77 5.10 0.65
C VAL A 40 5.06 4.29 0.66
N HIS A 41 6.12 4.89 0.12
CA HIS A 41 7.47 4.37 0.20
C HIS A 41 8.23 5.14 1.28
N TRP A 42 8.83 4.40 2.21
CA TRP A 42 9.67 4.94 3.26
C TRP A 42 10.98 4.15 3.34
N GLU A 43 12.04 4.81 3.78
CA GLU A 43 13.31 4.14 4.05
C GLU A 43 14.10 4.81 5.17
N ASN A 44 14.99 4.04 5.77
CA ASN A 44 16.06 4.55 6.63
C ASN A 44 17.40 3.91 6.24
N ASN A 45 18.42 4.03 7.10
CA ASN A 45 19.76 3.48 6.83
C ASN A 45 19.81 1.95 6.67
N SER A 46 18.81 1.22 7.14
CA SER A 46 18.87 -0.25 7.23
C SER A 46 17.72 -0.96 6.53
N MET A 47 16.64 -0.26 6.16
CA MET A 47 15.43 -0.90 5.63
C MET A 47 14.72 -0.04 4.58
N HIS A 48 14.06 -0.74 3.66
CA HIS A 48 12.96 -0.21 2.85
C HIS A 48 11.62 -0.63 3.47
N CYS A 49 10.62 0.25 3.41
CA CYS A 49 9.25 -0.01 3.80
C CYS A 49 8.31 0.48 2.69
N ILE A 50 7.40 -0.39 2.23
CA ILE A 50 6.36 -0.03 1.25
C ILE A 50 5.02 -0.40 1.87
N LEU A 51 4.18 0.60 2.14
CA LEU A 51 2.82 0.43 2.64
C LEU A 51 1.85 0.71 1.51
N THR A 52 0.95 -0.21 1.21
CA THR A 52 -0.20 0.02 0.32
C THR A 52 -1.48 -0.12 1.13
N VAL A 53 -2.35 0.88 1.06
CA VAL A 53 -3.71 0.83 1.60
C VAL A 53 -4.69 0.88 0.44
N CYS A 54 -5.65 -0.05 0.42
CA CYS A 54 -6.76 -0.07 -0.53
C CYS A 54 -8.05 0.22 0.25
N SER A 55 -8.87 1.16 -0.24
CA SER A 55 -10.21 1.45 0.27
C SER A 55 -11.25 1.10 -0.79
N MET A 56 -12.28 0.35 -0.41
CA MET A 56 -13.36 -0.09 -1.30
C MET A 56 -14.72 0.26 -0.71
N ALA A 57 -15.60 0.83 -1.52
CA ALA A 57 -16.98 1.11 -1.11
C ALA A 57 -17.71 -0.19 -0.73
N ILE A 58 -18.72 -0.05 0.14
CA ILE A 58 -19.59 -1.16 0.58
C ILE A 58 -20.89 -1.14 -0.19
#